data_AF-A0A1Q3RAC4-F1
#
_entry.id   AF-A0A1Q3RAC4-F1
#
_cell.length_a   1.000
_cell.length_b   1.000
_cell.length_c   1.000
_cell.angle_alpha   90.00
_cell.angle_beta   90.00
_cell.angle_gamma   90.00
#
_symmetry.space_group_name_H-M   'P 1'
#
loop_
_entity.id
_entity.type
_entity.pdbx_description
1 polymer ?
#
loop_
_entity_poly.entity_id
_entity_poly.type
_entity_poly.pdbx_seq_one_letter_code
_entity_poly.pdbx_strand_id
1 'polypeptide(L)'
;MIYTKSETGLHAIKDRHAVDITRAQRSALILFDGKRSLREVLDATASLGVTASDVEVLVASGLLLPSAAVPGAARLEGSAAVPQTAARPDDAAVPLSEEERVRRYRVAYPLATQLTAKLGLKGFTLNLAVESAQGFDGLVELLPRLRSALGDEGVRPLQAVLQGR
;
A
#
# COMPACT_ATOMS: atom_id res chain seq x y z
N MET A 1 -3.40 -11.03 6.21
CA MET A 1 -2.53 -9.88 5.84
C MET A 1 -1.35 -10.38 5.04
N ILE A 2 -0.93 -9.62 4.04
CA ILE A 2 0.26 -9.88 3.22
C ILE A 2 1.24 -8.75 3.51
N TYR A 3 2.55 -9.04 3.49
CA TYR A 3 3.58 -8.03 3.68
C TYR A 3 4.51 -8.01 2.46
N THR A 4 4.98 -6.81 2.11
CA THR A 4 6.00 -6.60 1.10
C THR A 4 7.24 -5.99 1.75
N LYS A 5 8.42 -6.28 1.19
CA LYS A 5 9.67 -5.66 1.63
C LYS A 5 9.64 -4.16 1.34
N SER A 6 10.07 -3.36 2.30
CA SER A 6 10.39 -1.96 2.07
C SER A 6 11.76 -1.81 1.41
N GLU A 7 12.10 -0.61 0.98
CA GLU A 7 13.44 -0.29 0.47
C GLU A 7 14.54 -0.58 1.51
N THR A 8 14.27 -0.26 2.79
CA THR A 8 15.10 -0.60 3.94
C THR A 8 15.22 -2.12 4.14
N GLY A 9 14.11 -2.85 3.94
CA GLY A 9 14.09 -4.32 3.98
C GLY A 9 14.92 -4.96 2.87
N LEU A 10 14.89 -4.41 1.66
CA LEU A 10 15.77 -4.84 0.56
C LEU A 10 17.24 -4.54 0.87
N HIS A 11 17.54 -3.40 1.48
CA HIS A 11 18.89 -3.03 1.89
C HIS A 11 19.43 -3.96 2.99
N ALA A 12 18.60 -4.31 3.98
CA ALA A 12 18.94 -5.24 5.07
C ALA A 12 19.19 -6.69 4.61
N ILE A 13 18.69 -7.08 3.43
CA ILE A 13 19.01 -8.37 2.80
C ILE A 13 20.38 -8.32 2.10
N LYS A 14 20.69 -7.19 1.45
CA LYS A 14 21.95 -6.98 0.72
C LYS A 14 23.12 -6.80 1.68
N ASP A 15 22.93 -5.98 2.70
CA ASP A 15 23.91 -5.73 3.75
C ASP A 15 23.43 -6.35 5.06
N ARG A 16 24.13 -7.39 5.51
CA ARG A 16 23.74 -8.16 6.70
C ARG A 16 23.98 -7.43 8.02
N HIS A 17 24.71 -6.32 8.01
CA HIS A 17 25.01 -5.53 9.20
C HIS A 17 24.26 -4.19 9.22
N ALA A 18 23.58 -3.82 8.14
CA ALA A 18 22.79 -2.59 8.06
C ALA A 18 21.64 -2.54 9.09
N VAL A 19 21.17 -3.70 9.57
CA VAL A 19 20.12 -3.79 10.58
C VAL A 19 20.35 -5.00 11.51
N ASP A 20 20.24 -4.78 12.81
CA ASP A 20 20.27 -5.81 13.85
C ASP A 20 18.96 -6.63 13.83
N ILE A 21 18.96 -7.69 13.02
CA ILE A 21 17.89 -8.68 12.96
C ILE A 21 18.43 -10.10 13.13
N THR A 22 17.62 -10.97 13.72
CA THR A 22 18.01 -12.37 13.96
C THR A 22 18.08 -13.15 12.64
N ARG A 23 18.78 -14.29 12.65
CA ARG A 23 18.86 -15.19 11.47
C ARG A 23 17.48 -15.66 11.01
N ALA A 24 16.57 -15.90 11.96
CA ALA A 24 15.19 -16.32 11.70
C ALA A 24 14.37 -15.19 11.06
N GLN A 25 14.46 -13.96 11.62
CA GLN A 25 13.82 -12.76 11.08
C GLN A 25 14.30 -12.44 9.65
N ARG A 26 15.60 -12.64 9.37
CA ARG A 26 16.14 -12.47 8.03
C ARG A 26 15.57 -13.47 7.02
N SER A 27 15.42 -14.74 7.41
CA SER A 27 14.76 -15.74 6.57
C SER A 27 13.30 -15.37 6.29
N ALA A 28 12.56 -14.90 7.30
CA ALA A 28 11.20 -14.40 7.13
C ALA A 28 11.13 -13.20 6.18
N LEU A 29 12.02 -12.22 6.35
CA LEU A 29 12.12 -11.03 5.50
C LEU A 29 12.36 -11.38 4.03
N ILE A 30 13.15 -12.42 3.74
CA ILE A 30 13.39 -12.89 2.36
C ILE A 30 12.11 -13.46 1.73
N LEU A 31 11.26 -14.12 2.53
CA LEU A 31 10.06 -14.81 2.07
C LEU A 31 8.86 -13.87 1.87
N PHE A 32 8.86 -12.69 2.48
CA PHE A 32 7.83 -11.66 2.26
C PHE A 32 7.97 -10.96 0.90
N ASP A 33 7.53 -11.62 -0.17
CA ASP A 33 7.60 -11.09 -1.54
C ASP A 33 6.33 -10.38 -2.02
N GLY A 34 5.38 -10.11 -1.11
CA GLY A 34 4.10 -9.48 -1.45
C GLY A 34 3.07 -10.42 -2.07
N LYS A 35 3.38 -11.71 -2.25
CA LYS A 35 2.44 -12.74 -2.72
C LYS A 35 1.96 -13.68 -1.61
N ARG A 36 2.83 -13.99 -0.65
CA ARG A 36 2.54 -14.89 0.47
C ARG A 36 1.90 -14.16 1.65
N SER A 37 0.87 -14.77 2.22
CA SER A 37 0.24 -14.28 3.43
C SER A 37 1.11 -14.49 4.67
N LEU A 38 0.85 -13.70 5.72
CA LEU A 38 1.49 -13.83 7.03
C LEU A 38 1.45 -15.29 7.53
N ARG A 39 0.30 -15.94 7.40
CA ARG A 39 0.13 -17.33 7.83
C ARG A 39 1.02 -18.28 7.04
N GLU A 40 1.09 -18.14 5.72
CA GLU A 40 1.95 -18.99 4.88
C GLU A 40 3.44 -18.77 5.16
N VAL A 41 3.86 -17.53 5.44
CA VAL A 41 5.26 -17.26 5.79
C VAL A 41 5.59 -17.80 7.18
N LEU A 42 4.68 -17.65 8.17
CA LEU A 42 4.86 -18.22 9.51
C LEU A 42 4.91 -19.76 9.47
N ASP A 43 4.06 -20.39 8.66
CA ASP A 43 4.07 -21.84 8.46
C ASP A 43 5.38 -22.32 7.82
N ALA A 44 5.80 -21.65 6.74
CA ALA A 44 7.06 -21.97 6.04
C ALA A 44 8.32 -21.68 6.87
N THR A 45 8.22 -20.84 7.91
CA THR A 45 9.34 -20.49 8.80
C THR A 45 9.19 -21.04 10.23
N ALA A 46 8.19 -21.87 10.48
CA ALA A 46 7.95 -22.49 11.78
C ALA A 46 9.16 -23.35 12.23
N SER A 47 9.80 -24.05 11.29
CA SER A 47 11.03 -24.83 11.54
C SER A 47 12.25 -23.98 11.92
N LEU A 48 12.21 -22.67 11.64
CA LEU A 48 13.24 -21.70 11.98
C LEU A 48 12.89 -20.90 13.26
N GLY A 49 11.74 -21.16 13.87
CA GLY A 49 11.28 -20.53 15.12
C GLY A 49 10.76 -19.10 14.96
N VAL A 50 10.36 -18.69 13.76
CA VAL A 50 9.81 -17.34 13.52
C VAL A 50 8.40 -17.26 14.10
N THR A 51 8.14 -16.21 14.89
CA THR A 51 6.83 -15.97 15.51
C THR A 51 6.12 -14.76 14.90
N ALA A 52 4.84 -14.58 15.22
CA ALA A 52 4.10 -13.39 14.82
C ALA A 52 4.72 -12.10 15.39
N SER A 53 5.26 -12.15 16.62
CA SER A 53 5.97 -11.03 17.25
C SER A 53 7.23 -10.61 16.48
N ASP A 54 7.95 -11.55 15.87
CA ASP A 54 9.09 -11.24 15.01
C ASP A 54 8.67 -10.44 13.78
N VAL A 55 7.51 -10.76 13.20
CA VAL A 55 6.98 -10.02 12.05
C VAL A 55 6.54 -8.62 12.46
N GLU A 56 5.96 -8.44 13.65
CA GLU A 56 5.65 -7.12 14.18
C GLU A 56 6.91 -6.26 14.36
N VAL A 57 8.01 -6.85 14.86
CA VAL A 57 9.31 -6.15 14.97
C VAL A 57 9.85 -5.75 13.59
N LEU A 58 9.71 -6.60 12.57
CA LEU A 58 10.11 -6.28 11.20
C LEU A 58 9.27 -5.15 10.58
N VAL A 59 7.99 -5.06 10.94
CA VAL A 59 7.10 -3.96 10.52
C VAL A 59 7.44 -2.67 11.28
N ALA A 60 7.62 -2.74 12.59
CA ALA A 60 7.98 -1.60 13.45
C ALA A 60 9.35 -1.01 13.07
N SER A 61 10.30 -1.86 12.69
CA SER A 61 11.62 -1.46 12.17
C SER A 61 11.56 -0.93 10.72
N GLY A 62 10.37 -0.87 10.12
CA GLY A 62 10.18 -0.37 8.76
C GLY A 62 10.76 -1.25 7.66
N LEU A 63 11.06 -2.53 7.94
CA LEU A 63 11.61 -3.50 6.97
C LEU A 63 10.51 -4.16 6.15
N LEU A 64 9.33 -4.29 6.74
CA LEU A 64 8.12 -4.79 6.09
C LEU A 64 7.04 -3.73 6.07
N LEU A 65 6.34 -3.65 4.95
CA LEU A 65 5.17 -2.81 4.78
C LEU A 65 3.94 -3.70 4.58
N PRO A 66 2.81 -3.43 5.25
CA PRO A 66 1.58 -4.17 5.03
C PRO A 66 1.13 -3.99 3.59
N SER A 67 1.19 -5.04 2.79
CA SER A 67 0.70 -5.02 1.42
C SER A 67 -0.80 -5.28 1.44
N ALA A 68 -1.59 -4.36 0.89
CA ALA A 68 -2.99 -4.63 0.59
C ALA A 68 -3.03 -5.58 -0.61
N ALA A 69 -2.82 -6.86 -0.36
CA ALA A 69 -3.07 -7.90 -1.35
C ALA A 69 -4.30 -8.70 -0.91
N VAL A 70 -5.24 -8.75 -1.86
CA VAL A 70 -6.43 -9.58 -1.89
C VAL A 70 -6.07 -11.05 -1.60
N PRO A 71 -6.86 -11.75 -0.77
CA PRO A 71 -6.64 -13.18 -0.57
C PRO A 71 -7.05 -13.93 -1.84
N GLY A 72 -6.17 -14.79 -2.36
CA GLY A 72 -6.57 -15.89 -3.23
C GLY A 72 -5.80 -15.99 -4.55
N ALA A 73 -4.57 -16.48 -4.49
CA ALA A 73 -3.96 -17.15 -5.64
C ALA A 73 -2.86 -18.13 -5.21
N ALA A 74 -3.25 -19.23 -4.56
CA ALA A 74 -2.52 -20.50 -4.59
C ALA A 74 -3.59 -21.62 -4.57
N ARG A 75 -4.09 -22.00 -5.75
CA ARG A 75 -3.63 -23.13 -6.58
C ARG A 75 -4.01 -24.49 -5.99
N LEU A 76 -5.06 -25.08 -6.56
CA LEU A 76 -5.09 -26.51 -6.87
C LEU A 76 -5.56 -26.68 -8.32
N GLU A 77 -4.99 -27.69 -8.95
CA GLU A 77 -4.92 -27.96 -10.38
C GLU A 77 -6.27 -28.41 -10.96
N GLY A 78 -6.49 -28.12 -12.25
CA GLY A 78 -7.51 -28.81 -13.05
C GLY A 78 -8.21 -27.96 -14.11
N SER A 79 -7.67 -27.98 -15.32
CA SER A 79 -8.38 -27.81 -16.60
C SER A 79 -8.85 -26.41 -17.04
N ALA A 80 -8.11 -25.92 -18.05
CA ALA A 80 -8.56 -25.24 -19.26
C ALA A 80 -9.26 -23.87 -19.24
N ALA A 81 -8.76 -23.04 -20.16
CA ALA A 81 -9.38 -21.89 -20.83
C ALA A 81 -9.28 -20.51 -20.17
N VAL A 82 -8.27 -19.75 -20.63
CA VAL A 82 -8.46 -18.37 -21.09
C VAL A 82 -9.31 -18.40 -22.39
N PRO A 83 -10.13 -17.38 -22.74
CA PRO A 83 -9.73 -15.97 -22.72
C PRO A 83 -10.78 -14.93 -22.33
N GLN A 84 -10.25 -13.77 -21.94
CA GLN A 84 -10.69 -12.39 -22.23
C GLN A 84 -12.19 -12.14 -22.51
N THR A 85 -12.77 -11.20 -21.77
CA THR A 85 -13.60 -10.18 -22.44
C THR A 85 -13.35 -8.80 -21.83
N ALA A 86 -12.96 -7.88 -22.70
CA ALA A 86 -13.02 -6.47 -22.45
C ALA A 86 -14.49 -6.02 -22.45
N ALA A 87 -14.89 -5.23 -21.47
CA ALA A 87 -16.08 -4.40 -21.58
C ALA A 87 -15.86 -3.10 -20.79
N ARG A 88 -15.60 -2.00 -21.51
CA ARG A 88 -16.32 -0.75 -21.25
C ARG A 88 -17.69 -0.92 -21.92
N PRO A 89 -18.82 -0.41 -21.37
CA PRO A 89 -18.99 1.01 -21.05
C PRO A 89 -19.86 1.31 -19.80
N ASP A 90 -20.02 2.62 -19.54
CA ASP A 90 -21.13 3.33 -18.87
C ASP A 90 -21.46 3.14 -17.38
N ASP A 91 -21.30 4.26 -16.66
CA ASP A 91 -22.26 4.89 -15.77
C ASP A 91 -23.26 3.98 -15.03
N ALA A 92 -22.75 3.26 -14.04
CA ALA A 92 -23.49 3.01 -12.82
C ALA A 92 -22.48 3.00 -11.69
N ALA A 93 -22.62 3.94 -10.75
CA ALA A 93 -21.80 4.01 -9.54
C ALA A 93 -22.04 2.75 -8.71
N VAL A 94 -21.33 1.67 -9.04
CA VAL A 94 -21.16 0.54 -8.13
C VAL A 94 -20.49 1.15 -6.89
N PRO A 95 -21.10 1.04 -5.69
CA PRO A 95 -20.50 1.61 -4.50
C PRO A 95 -19.11 1.00 -4.36
N LEU A 96 -18.09 1.88 -4.37
CA LEU A 96 -16.71 1.45 -4.20
C LEU A 96 -16.63 0.59 -2.94
N SER A 97 -16.21 -0.67 -3.11
CA SER A 97 -15.93 -1.57 -1.99
C SER A 97 -14.99 -0.86 -1.02
N GLU A 98 -15.17 -1.08 0.27
CA GLU A 98 -14.33 -0.47 1.30
C GLU A 98 -12.83 -0.75 1.06
N GLU A 99 -12.52 -1.94 0.56
CA GLU A 99 -11.19 -2.36 0.12
C GLU A 99 -10.62 -1.47 -0.99
N GLU A 100 -11.44 -1.11 -1.97
CA GLU A 100 -11.05 -0.27 -3.11
C GLU A 100 -10.88 1.19 -2.66
N ARG A 101 -11.74 1.67 -1.75
CA ARG A 101 -11.58 3.00 -1.11
C ARG A 101 -10.27 3.08 -0.33
N VAL A 102 -9.97 2.06 0.48
CA VAL A 102 -8.70 1.96 1.22
C VAL A 102 -7.52 1.91 0.25
N ARG A 103 -7.60 1.12 -0.83
CA ARG A 103 -6.55 1.03 -1.84
C ARG A 103 -6.26 2.38 -2.51
N ARG A 104 -7.31 3.10 -2.93
CA ARG A 104 -7.18 4.42 -3.56
C ARG A 104 -6.65 5.45 -2.58
N TYR A 105 -7.12 5.45 -1.33
CA TYR A 105 -6.61 6.32 -0.27
C TYR A 105 -5.10 6.13 -0.06
N ARG A 106 -4.63 4.88 0.03
CA ARG A 106 -3.20 4.57 0.26
C ARG A 106 -2.28 5.12 -0.82
N VAL A 107 -2.75 5.19 -2.07
CA VAL A 107 -1.99 5.76 -3.20
C VAL A 107 -2.15 7.28 -3.24
N ALA A 108 -3.35 7.81 -2.97
CA ALA A 108 -3.67 9.23 -3.04
C ALA A 108 -3.00 10.04 -1.91
N TYR A 109 -2.93 9.49 -0.70
CA TYR A 109 -2.39 10.17 0.48
C TYR A 109 -0.95 10.68 0.29
N PRO A 110 0.07 9.85 -0.03
CA PRO A 110 1.43 10.34 -0.20
C PRO A 110 1.57 11.33 -1.36
N LEU A 111 0.71 11.22 -2.37
CA LEU A 111 0.61 12.16 -3.50
C LEU A 111 0.11 13.53 -3.02
N ALA A 112 -0.97 13.56 -2.24
CA ALA A 112 -1.52 14.79 -1.67
C ALA A 112 -0.51 15.47 -0.73
N THR A 113 0.19 14.70 0.12
CA THR A 113 1.24 15.23 1.01
C THR A 113 2.40 15.84 0.22
N GLN A 114 2.85 15.20 -0.86
CA GLN A 114 3.92 15.74 -1.72
C GLN A 114 3.49 16.99 -2.49
N LEU A 115 2.28 17.00 -3.03
CA LEU A 115 1.75 18.16 -3.76
C LEU A 115 1.60 19.38 -2.84
N THR A 116 1.08 19.16 -1.63
CA THR A 116 0.93 20.22 -0.63
C THR A 116 2.27 20.68 -0.04
N ALA A 117 3.26 19.80 0.11
CA ALA A 117 4.60 20.19 0.54
C ALA A 117 5.30 21.13 -0.45
N LYS A 118 5.05 20.98 -1.76
CA LYS A 118 5.63 21.84 -2.82
C LYS A 118 5.07 23.26 -2.84
N LEU A 119 3.96 23.54 -2.17
CA LEU A 119 3.32 24.87 -2.07
C LEU A 119 3.94 25.78 -0.99
N GLY A 120 4.92 25.30 -0.23
CA GLY A 120 5.57 26.07 0.84
C GLY A 120 4.61 26.45 1.97
N LEU A 121 4.77 27.64 2.56
CA LEU A 121 3.98 28.10 3.72
C LEU A 121 2.46 28.10 3.45
N LYS A 122 2.05 28.37 2.20
CA LYS A 122 0.64 28.35 1.76
C LYS A 122 0.08 26.92 1.65
N GLY A 123 0.96 25.94 1.47
CA GLY A 123 0.65 24.51 1.46
C GLY A 123 0.58 23.87 2.83
N PHE A 124 1.14 24.50 3.87
CA PHE A 124 1.18 23.95 5.22
C PHE A 124 -0.21 23.70 5.81
N THR A 125 -1.13 24.66 5.68
CA THR A 125 -2.53 24.50 6.14
C THR A 125 -3.27 23.42 5.35
N LEU A 126 -2.97 23.27 4.06
CA LEU A 126 -3.54 22.18 3.24
C LEU A 126 -2.94 20.82 3.60
N ASN A 127 -1.65 20.76 3.90
CA ASN A 127 -0.98 19.55 4.35
C ASN A 127 -1.58 19.07 5.68
N LEU A 128 -1.78 20.00 6.63
CA LEU A 128 -2.44 19.69 7.90
C LEU A 128 -3.90 19.25 7.71
N ALA A 129 -4.61 19.83 6.76
CA ALA A 129 -5.95 19.39 6.41
C ALA A 129 -5.95 17.96 5.85
N VAL A 130 -4.98 17.61 4.99
CA VAL A 130 -4.78 16.25 4.46
C VAL A 130 -4.43 15.27 5.58
N GLU A 131 -3.59 15.64 6.54
CA GLU A 131 -3.28 14.79 7.71
C GLU A 131 -4.48 14.62 8.64
N SER A 132 -5.33 15.65 8.76
CA SER A 132 -6.55 15.59 9.57
C SER A 132 -7.67 14.79 8.88
N ALA A 133 -7.68 14.76 7.55
CA ALA A 133 -8.62 13.99 6.76
C ALA A 133 -8.24 12.51 6.74
N GLN A 134 -8.91 11.73 7.59
CA GLN A 134 -8.68 10.30 7.67
C GLN A 134 -9.48 9.57 6.59
N GLY A 135 -8.77 8.85 5.71
CA GLY A 135 -9.39 7.94 4.76
C GLY A 135 -9.85 8.57 3.44
N PHE A 136 -10.39 7.72 2.57
CA PHE A 136 -10.74 8.07 1.19
C PHE A 136 -11.71 9.25 1.11
N ASP A 137 -12.72 9.26 1.97
CA ASP A 137 -13.79 10.26 1.98
C ASP A 137 -13.24 11.65 2.27
N GLY A 138 -12.42 11.77 3.32
CA GLY A 138 -11.79 13.05 3.67
C GLY A 138 -10.85 13.58 2.57
N LEU A 139 -10.16 12.70 1.85
CA LEU A 139 -9.33 13.10 0.71
C LEU A 139 -10.17 13.62 -0.48
N VAL A 140 -11.35 13.04 -0.70
CA VAL A 140 -12.29 13.49 -1.73
C VAL A 140 -12.92 14.84 -1.34
N GLU A 141 -13.26 15.04 -0.07
CA GLU A 141 -13.75 16.34 0.43
C GLU A 141 -12.71 17.46 0.31
N LEU A 142 -11.43 17.13 0.39
CA LEU A 142 -10.33 18.10 0.25
C LEU A 142 -9.97 18.43 -1.20
N LEU A 143 -10.37 17.61 -2.18
CA LEU A 143 -10.09 17.85 -3.61
C LEU A 143 -10.44 19.27 -4.09
N PRO A 144 -11.63 19.85 -3.82
CA PRO A 144 -11.95 21.20 -4.26
C PRO A 144 -11.01 22.25 -3.66
N ARG A 145 -10.63 22.10 -2.38
CA ARG A 145 -9.69 23.01 -1.72
C ARG A 145 -8.27 22.87 -2.28
N LEU A 146 -7.84 21.64 -2.55
CA LEU A 146 -6.58 21.32 -3.21
C LEU A 146 -6.54 21.90 -4.64
N ARG A 147 -7.63 21.80 -5.40
CA ARG A 147 -7.74 22.39 -6.73
C ARG A 147 -7.61 23.92 -6.71
N SER A 148 -8.24 24.59 -5.76
CA SER A 148 -8.10 26.05 -5.61
C SER A 148 -6.66 26.49 -5.28
N ALA A 149 -5.88 25.65 -4.59
CA ALA A 149 -4.51 25.98 -4.20
C ALA A 149 -3.45 25.55 -5.23
N LEU A 150 -3.61 24.37 -5.85
CA LEU A 150 -2.67 23.76 -6.79
C LEU A 150 -2.99 24.07 -8.27
N GLY A 151 -4.21 24.55 -8.55
CA GLY A 151 -4.76 24.61 -9.90
C GLY A 151 -5.19 23.24 -10.44
N ASP A 152 -5.93 23.25 -11.55
CA ASP A 152 -6.44 22.03 -12.20
C ASP A 152 -5.33 21.05 -12.60
N GLU A 153 -4.19 21.54 -13.08
CA GLU A 153 -3.05 20.68 -13.45
C GLU A 153 -2.38 20.01 -12.25
N GLY A 154 -2.21 20.73 -11.14
CA GLY A 154 -1.55 20.19 -9.96
C GLY A 154 -2.38 19.14 -9.22
N VAL A 155 -3.72 19.22 -9.31
CA VAL A 155 -4.63 18.27 -8.63
C VAL A 155 -5.00 17.06 -9.50
N ARG A 156 -4.84 17.14 -10.83
CA ARG A 156 -5.12 16.03 -11.77
C ARG A 156 -4.58 14.67 -11.34
N PRO A 157 -3.29 14.51 -10.96
CA PRO A 157 -2.76 13.20 -10.59
C PRO A 157 -3.45 12.62 -9.34
N LEU A 158 -3.78 13.48 -8.37
CA LEU A 158 -4.52 13.05 -7.17
C LEU A 158 -5.95 12.64 -7.51
N GLN A 159 -6.61 13.41 -8.37
CA GLN A 159 -7.96 13.14 -8.83
C GLN A 159 -8.05 11.84 -9.64
N ALA A 160 -7.07 11.57 -10.51
CA ALA A 160 -7.00 10.34 -11.29
C ALA A 160 -6.95 9.10 -10.39
N VAL A 161 -6.11 9.14 -9.35
CA VAL A 161 -6.00 8.05 -8.36
C VAL A 161 -7.30 7.84 -7.58
N LEU A 162 -7.96 8.91 -7.14
CA LEU A 162 -9.23 8.81 -6.42
C LEU A 162 -10.39 8.31 -7.31
N GLN A 163 -10.36 8.68 -8.60
CA GLN A 163 -11.33 8.23 -9.60
C GLN A 163 -11.02 6.84 -10.18
N GLY A 164 -9.79 6.33 -9.98
CA GLY A 164 -9.33 5.06 -10.57
C GLY A 164 -9.11 5.15 -12.08
N ARG A 165 -8.67 6.30 -12.60
CA ARG A 165 -8.35 6.53 -14.02
C ARG A 165 -6.86 6.55 -14.29
#